data_AF-A0A3B8V7V5-F1
#
_entry.id   AF-A0A3B8V7V5-F1
#
_cell.length_a   1.000
_cell.length_b   1.000
_cell.length_c   1.000
_cell.angle_alpha   90.00
_cell.angle_beta   90.00
_cell.angle_gamma   90.00
#
_symmetry.space_group_name_H-M   'P 1'
#
loop_
_entity.id
_entity.type
_entity.pdbx_description
1 polymer ?
#
loop_
_entity_poly.entity_id
_entity_poly.type
_entity_poly.pdbx_seq_one_letter_code
_entity_poly.pdbx_strand_id
1 'polypeptide(L)' 'GAPPGYVGYDEGGQLTEAVRRHPYCVVLFDEVEKAHPDVFNVLLQVLDDG' A
#
# COMPACT_ATOMS: atom_id res chain seq x y z
N GLY A 1 2.26 -4.61 -5.33
CA GLY A 1 3.46 -5.34 -5.78
C GLY A 1 3.94 -4.75 -7.09
N ALA A 2 5.10 -5.19 -7.59
CA ALA A 2 5.55 -4.82 -8.93
C ALA A 2 4.59 -5.38 -10.01
N PRO A 3 4.56 -4.85 -11.24
CA PRO A 3 3.79 -5.41 -12.35
C PRO A 3 4.25 -6.84 -12.74
N PRO A 4 3.39 -7.66 -13.39
CA PRO A 4 3.77 -8.99 -13.86
C PRO A 4 5.02 -8.94 -14.76
N GLY A 5 6.03 -9.75 -14.43
CA GLY A 5 7.30 -9.81 -15.16
C GLY A 5 8.44 -8.95 -14.60
N TYR A 6 8.23 -8.22 -13.50
CA TYR A 6 9.25 -7.44 -12.80
C TYR A 6 9.65 -8.10 -11.45
N VAL A 7 10.87 -7.83 -10.99
CA VAL A 7 11.34 -8.26 -9.65
C VAL A 7 10.40 -7.68 -8.57
N GLY A 8 9.92 -8.53 -7.65
CA GLY A 8 8.94 -8.13 -6.63
C GLY A 8 7.47 -8.28 -7.04
N TYR A 9 7.18 -9.07 -8.09
CA TYR A 9 5.82 -9.46 -8.46
C TYR A 9 5.22 -10.49 -7.49
N ASP A 10 5.99 -11.52 -7.13
CA ASP A 10 5.56 -12.58 -6.20
C ASP A 10 5.63 -12.14 -4.72
N GLU A 11 6.41 -11.10 -4.43
CA GLU A 11 6.35 -10.39 -3.15
C GLU A 11 5.17 -9.42 -3.23
N GLY A 12 3.99 -9.89 -2.82
CA GLY A 12 2.82 -9.02 -2.63
C GLY A 12 3.22 -7.73 -1.93
N GLY A 13 2.60 -6.59 -2.30
CA GLY A 13 3.04 -5.28 -1.82
C GLY A 13 3.13 -5.27 -0.29
N GLN A 14 4.21 -4.70 0.27
CA GLN A 14 4.47 -4.73 1.72
C GLN A 14 3.25 -4.30 2.54
N LEU A 15 2.54 -3.27 2.08
CA LEU A 15 1.30 -2.80 2.71
C LEU A 15 0.12 -3.77 2.52
N THR A 16 -0.12 -4.22 1.30
CA THR A 16 -1.26 -5.10 0.96
C THR A 16 -1.18 -6.47 1.63
N GLU A 17 0.02 -7.04 1.78
CA GLU A 17 0.21 -8.32 2.48
C GLU A 17 0.11 -8.17 4.00
N ALA A 18 0.60 -7.06 4.56
CA ALA A 18 0.48 -6.78 6.00
C ALA A 18 -1.00 -6.63 6.42
N VAL A 19 -1.80 -5.90 5.64
CA VAL A 19 -3.23 -5.70 5.91
C VAL A 19 -4.02 -7.01 5.72
N ARG A 20 -3.70 -7.83 4.70
CA ARG A 20 -4.35 -9.14 4.51
C ARG A 20 -4.12 -10.10 5.68
N ARG A 21 -2.93 -10.09 6.28
CA ARG A 21 -2.60 -10.94 7.44
C ARG A 21 -3.18 -10.40 8.74
N HIS A 22 -3.36 -9.09 8.84
CA HIS A 22 -3.92 -8.40 10.02
C HIS A 22 -5.00 -7.39 9.60
N PRO A 23 -6.24 -7.87 9.33
CA PRO A 23 -7.30 -7.02 8.77
C PRO A 23 -7.75 -5.88 9.70
N TYR A 24 -7.56 -6.03 11.01
CA TYR A 24 -7.79 -4.97 12.00
C TYR A 24 -6.46 -4.50 12.56
N CYS A 25 -5.82 -3.57 11.85
CA CYS A 25 -4.57 -2.97 12.28
C CYS A 25 -4.59 -1.45 12.07
N VAL A 26 -3.69 -0.75 12.76
CA VAL A 26 -3.44 0.67 12.54
C VAL A 26 -2.28 0.79 11.55
N VAL A 27 -2.50 1.47 10.44
CA VAL A 27 -1.45 1.79 9.47
C VAL A 27 -0.94 3.20 9.76
N LEU A 28 0.33 3.31 10.15
CA LEU A 28 1.01 4.57 10.39
C LEU A 28 1.80 4.97 9.15
N PHE A 29 1.58 6.20 8.67
CA PHE A 29 2.40 6.82 7.62
C PHE A 29 3.28 7.88 8.27
N ASP A 30 4.59 7.69 8.21
CA ASP A 30 5.58 8.66 8.70
C ASP A 30 5.97 9.63 7.58
N GLU A 31 6.23 10.89 7.92
CA GLU A 31 6.60 11.98 6.98
C GLU A 31 5.73 12.06 5.70
N VAL A 32 4.40 11.93 5.85
CA VAL A 32 3.46 11.87 4.71
C VAL A 32 3.56 13.11 3.79
N GLU A 33 4.02 14.25 4.30
CA GLU A 33 4.25 15.48 3.54
C GLU A 33 5.38 15.39 2.51
N LYS A 34 6.29 14.42 2.65
CA LYS A 34 7.38 14.17 1.70
C LYS A 34 7.01 13.16 0.62
N ALA A 35 5.87 12.47 0.78
CA ALA A 35 5.43 11.48 -0.19
C ALA A 35 5.05 12.15 -1.53
N HIS A 36 5.33 11.46 -2.64
CA HIS A 36 4.87 11.93 -3.95
C HIS A 36 3.33 11.98 -3.95
N PRO A 37 2.71 13.01 -4.57
CA PRO A 37 1.26 13.11 -4.72
C PRO A 37 0.53 11.82 -5.18
N ASP A 38 1.16 10.97 -5.98
CA ASP A 38 0.56 9.73 -6.49
C ASP A 38 0.42 8.64 -5.41
N VAL A 39 1.20 8.74 -4.32
CA VAL A 39 1.06 7.87 -3.13
C VAL A 39 -0.26 8.14 -2.43
N PHE A 40 -0.71 9.41 -2.39
CA PHE A 40 -2.00 9.77 -1.81
C PHE A 40 -3.17 9.22 -2.61
N ASN A 41 -3.08 9.17 -3.94
CA ASN A 41 -4.15 8.63 -4.79
C ASN A 41 -4.39 7.14 -4.53
N VAL A 42 -3.32 6.37 -4.30
CA VAL A 42 -3.43 4.94 -3.96
C VAL A 42 -4.00 4.76 -2.55
N LEU A 43 -3.63 5.64 -1.60
CA LEU A 43 -4.20 5.62 -0.24
C LEU A 43 -5.68 5.94 -0.22
N LEU A 44 -6.13 6.91 -1.02
CA LEU A 44 -7.54 7.25 -1.16
C LEU A 44 -8.36 6.11 -1.76
N GLN A 45 -7.83 5.42 -2.78
CA GLN A 45 -8.50 4.24 -3.33
C GLN A 45 -8.74 3.14 -2.29
N VAL A 46 -7.79 2.90 -1.37
CA VAL A 46 -7.96 1.91 -0.30
C VAL A 46 -9.01 2.33 0.75
N LEU A 47 -9.19 3.64 0.96
CA LEU A 47 -10.21 4.18 1.88
C LEU A 47 -11.60 4.26 1.22
N ASP A 48 -11.67 4.49 -0.09
CA ASP A 48 -12.93 4.58 -0.85
C ASP A 48 -13.50 3.20 -1.24
N ASP A 49 -12.64 2.19 -1.49
CA ASP A 49 -13.04 0.82 -1.84
C ASP A 49 -13.26 -0.12 -0.61
N GLY A 50 -13.25 0.44 0.60
CA GLY A 50 -13.42 -0.28 1.88
C GLY A 50 -14.78 -0.95 2.05
#